data_AF-A0AAU2NYK1-F1
#
_entry.id   AF-A0AAU2NYK1-F1
#
_cell.length_a   1.000
_cell.length_b   1.000
_cell.length_c   1.000
_cell.angle_alpha   90.00
_cell.angle_beta   90.00
_cell.angle_gamma   90.00
#
_symmetry.space_group_name_H-M   'P 1'
#
loop_
_entity.id
_entity.type
_entity.pdbx_description
1 polymer ?
#
loop_
_entity_poly.entity_id
_entity_poly.type
_entity_poly.pdbx_seq_one_letter_code
_entity_poly.pdbx_strand_id
1 'polypeptide(L)'
;MTGDARRPPSRYDEVAEAAARAFRLLPETSYGPPPAPGTAPGRAHRISTNPETVERDLMKLVLTVVELLRQLMERQAVHRVEVGDLSEEQEETLGATLMALHDRMSELCARYGLTMQDLNLDLGPLGSLLPPSD
;
A
#
# COMPACT_ATOMS: atom_id res chain seq x y z
N MET A 1 -4.05 28.21 -37.71
CA MET A 1 -4.68 26.87 -37.75
C MET A 1 -3.84 25.93 -36.91
N THR A 2 -4.19 25.83 -35.64
CA THR A 2 -3.53 25.00 -34.61
C THR A 2 -4.01 23.55 -34.74
N GLY A 3 -3.08 22.63 -34.97
CA GLY A 3 -3.34 21.19 -34.99
C GLY A 3 -3.45 20.66 -33.56
N ASP A 4 -4.67 20.31 -33.17
CA ASP A 4 -4.99 19.57 -31.95
C ASP A 4 -4.54 18.11 -32.12
N ALA A 5 -3.34 17.80 -31.64
CA ALA A 5 -2.83 16.44 -31.62
C ALA A 5 -3.45 15.70 -30.42
N ARG A 6 -4.57 15.01 -30.66
CA ARG A 6 -5.13 14.04 -29.71
C ARG A 6 -4.07 13.01 -29.34
N ARG A 7 -3.50 13.14 -28.14
CA ARG A 7 -2.68 12.11 -27.49
C ARG A 7 -3.58 10.89 -27.28
N PRO A 8 -3.18 9.67 -27.71
CA PRO A 8 -3.97 8.47 -27.46
C PRO A 8 -4.12 8.27 -25.95
N PRO A 9 -5.31 7.88 -25.46
CA PRO A 9 -5.53 7.64 -24.04
C PRO A 9 -4.51 6.61 -23.57
N SER A 10 -3.89 6.89 -22.43
CA SER A 10 -2.94 5.98 -21.82
C SER A 10 -3.70 4.72 -21.42
N ARG A 11 -3.12 3.52 -21.55
CA ARG A 11 -3.76 2.27 -21.07
C ARG A 11 -4.19 2.37 -19.60
N TYR A 12 -3.54 3.22 -18.82
CA TYR A 12 -3.91 3.53 -17.45
C TYR A 12 -5.27 4.23 -17.33
N ASP A 13 -5.64 5.10 -18.27
CA ASP A 13 -6.91 5.85 -18.26
C ASP A 13 -8.10 4.90 -18.51
N GLU A 14 -7.94 3.94 -19.41
CA GLU A 14 -8.96 2.92 -19.70
C GLU A 14 -9.20 1.99 -18.50
N VAL A 15 -8.12 1.58 -17.83
CA VAL A 15 -8.18 0.74 -16.62
C VAL A 15 -8.82 1.50 -15.46
N ALA A 16 -8.48 2.79 -15.29
CA ALA A 16 -9.08 3.65 -14.27
C ALA A 16 -10.59 3.83 -14.50
N GLU A 17 -11.02 4.04 -15.74
CA GLU A 17 -12.43 4.20 -16.09
C GLU A 17 -13.21 2.88 -15.94
N ALA A 18 -12.60 1.75 -16.29
CA ALA A 18 -13.16 0.42 -16.05
C ALA A 18 -13.35 0.14 -14.55
N ALA A 19 -12.35 0.47 -13.72
CA ALA A 19 -12.46 0.37 -12.27
C ALA A 19 -13.57 1.27 -11.71
N ALA A 20 -13.64 2.54 -12.13
CA ALA A 20 -14.68 3.49 -11.68
C ALA A 20 -16.10 3.07 -12.08
N ARG A 21 -16.27 2.35 -13.20
CA ARG A 21 -17.55 1.74 -13.58
C ARG A 21 -17.87 0.53 -12.70
N ALA A 22 -16.91 -0.35 -12.45
CA ALA A 22 -17.10 -1.51 -11.58
C ALA A 22 -17.52 -1.11 -10.15
N PHE A 23 -16.90 -0.05 -9.60
CA PHE A 23 -17.25 0.44 -8.26
C PHE A 23 -18.65 1.07 -8.16
N ARG A 24 -19.17 1.66 -9.25
CA ARG A 24 -20.56 2.17 -9.31
C ARG A 24 -21.61 1.07 -9.43
N LEU A 25 -21.20 -0.13 -9.86
CA LEU A 25 -22.07 -1.30 -10.00
C LEU A 25 -22.10 -2.17 -8.74
N LEU A 26 -21.28 -1.87 -7.73
CA LEU A 26 -21.40 -2.51 -6.43
C LEU A 26 -22.66 -1.97 -5.73
N PRO A 27 -23.65 -2.82 -5.41
CA PRO A 27 -24.74 -2.40 -4.54
C PRO A 27 -24.13 -2.00 -3.19
N GLU A 28 -24.53 -0.84 -2.67
CA GLU A 28 -24.33 -0.49 -1.26
C GLU A 28 -25.06 -1.57 -0.44
N THR A 29 -24.37 -2.64 -0.05
CA THR A 29 -24.93 -3.66 0.84
C THR A 29 -25.00 -3.11 2.26
N SER A 30 -25.81 -2.07 2.45
CA SER A 30 -26.45 -1.80 3.72
C SER A 30 -27.77 -2.57 3.75
N TYR A 31 -27.71 -3.89 3.75
CA TYR A 31 -28.85 -4.71 4.17
C TYR A 31 -28.37 -5.91 4.98
N GLY A 32 -28.01 -5.62 6.23
CA GLY A 32 -28.05 -6.58 7.33
C GLY A 32 -29.09 -6.14 8.35
N PRO A 33 -29.61 -7.04 9.21
CA PRO A 33 -30.50 -6.66 10.30
C PRO A 33 -29.87 -5.55 11.16
N PRO A 34 -30.66 -4.63 11.75
CA PRO A 34 -30.13 -3.53 12.54
C PRO A 34 -29.21 -4.06 13.64
N PRO A 35 -28.03 -3.45 13.85
CA PRO A 35 -27.10 -3.91 14.87
C PRO A 35 -27.75 -3.81 16.24
N ALA A 36 -27.59 -4.86 17.05
CA ALA A 36 -27.97 -4.81 18.46
C ALA A 36 -27.23 -3.62 19.13
N PRO A 37 -27.89 -2.88 20.05
CA PRO A 37 -27.26 -1.75 20.71
C PRO A 37 -26.06 -2.25 21.54
N GLY A 38 -24.84 -1.94 21.08
CA GLY A 38 -23.60 -2.30 21.79
C GLY A 38 -22.40 -2.64 20.90
N THR A 39 -22.59 -2.95 19.62
CA THR A 39 -21.48 -3.25 18.70
C THR A 39 -21.35 -2.12 17.69
N ALA A 40 -20.40 -1.21 17.91
CA ALA A 40 -20.00 -0.27 16.88
C ALA A 40 -19.52 -1.09 15.67
N PRO A 41 -20.16 -0.97 14.49
CA PRO A 41 -19.66 -1.64 13.30
C PRO A 41 -18.29 -1.02 13.00
N GLY A 42 -17.23 -1.81 13.18
CA GLY A 42 -15.91 -1.47 12.65
C GLY A 42 -16.05 -1.33 11.15
N ARG A 43 -16.30 -0.11 10.69
CA ARG A 43 -16.31 0.24 9.27
C ARG A 43 -14.95 -0.21 8.75
N ALA A 44 -14.92 -1.31 8.00
CA ALA A 44 -13.83 -1.56 7.07
C ALA A 44 -13.69 -0.25 6.29
N HIS A 45 -12.58 0.44 6.51
CA HIS A 45 -12.32 1.72 5.88
C HIS A 45 -12.18 1.41 4.39
N ARG A 46 -13.29 1.47 3.65
CA ARG A 46 -13.27 1.44 2.19
C ARG A 46 -12.25 2.50 1.84
N ILE A 47 -11.18 2.11 1.16
CA ILE A 47 -10.14 3.03 0.70
C ILE A 47 -10.88 4.11 -0.08
N SER A 48 -11.10 5.25 0.59
CA SER A 48 -11.92 6.33 0.09
C SER A 48 -11.03 7.10 -0.85
N THR A 49 -10.97 6.63 -2.10
CA THR A 49 -10.23 7.31 -3.16
C THR A 49 -11.02 8.57 -3.52
N ASN A 50 -10.68 9.68 -2.88
CA ASN A 50 -11.17 10.99 -3.30
C ASN A 50 -10.53 11.30 -4.67
N PRO A 51 -11.30 11.66 -5.72
CA PRO A 51 -10.77 11.93 -7.06
C PRO A 51 -9.59 12.91 -7.09
N GLU A 52 -9.49 13.81 -6.10
CA GLU A 52 -8.39 14.78 -6.00
C GLU A 52 -7.13 14.22 -5.32
N THR A 53 -7.22 13.08 -4.62
CA THR A 53 -6.10 12.44 -3.88
C THR A 53 -5.79 11.00 -4.30
N VAL A 54 -6.47 10.47 -5.31
CA VAL A 54 -6.32 9.06 -5.75
C VAL A 54 -4.87 8.68 -5.99
N GLU A 55 -4.09 9.56 -6.64
CA GLU A 55 -2.66 9.30 -6.89
C GLU A 55 -1.89 9.07 -5.57
N ARG A 56 -2.08 9.96 -4.60
CA ARG A 56 -1.45 9.86 -3.28
C ARG A 56 -1.90 8.61 -2.53
N ASP A 57 -3.20 8.29 -2.56
CA ASP A 57 -3.77 7.15 -1.85
C ASP A 57 -3.33 5.80 -2.46
N LEU A 58 -3.24 5.73 -3.79
CA LEU A 58 -2.67 4.57 -4.49
C LEU A 58 -1.18 4.42 -4.19
N MET A 59 -0.42 5.52 -4.19
CA MET A 59 1.00 5.47 -3.83
C MET A 59 1.19 5.02 -2.39
N LYS A 60 0.36 5.50 -1.46
CA LYS A 60 0.35 5.02 -0.07
C LYS A 60 0.13 3.51 -0.01
N LEU A 61 -0.86 2.98 -0.74
CA LEU A 61 -1.13 1.54 -0.78
C LEU A 61 0.05 0.74 -1.33
N VAL A 62 0.63 1.16 -2.46
CA VAL A 62 1.79 0.49 -3.07
C VAL A 62 2.99 0.51 -2.12
N LEU A 63 3.31 1.67 -1.55
CA LEU A 63 4.41 1.82 -0.60
C LEU A 63 4.18 0.97 0.66
N THR A 64 2.94 0.84 1.11
CA THR A 64 2.58 -0.06 2.22
C THR A 64 2.88 -1.53 1.89
N VAL A 65 2.51 -2.00 0.69
CA VAL A 65 2.79 -3.38 0.27
C VAL A 65 4.29 -3.62 0.16
N VAL A 66 5.05 -2.67 -0.39
CA VAL A 66 6.50 -2.77 -0.48
C VAL A 66 7.14 -2.79 0.92
N GLU A 67 6.66 -1.98 1.84
CA GLU A 67 7.14 -1.96 3.23
C GLU A 67 6.87 -3.28 3.96
N LEU A 68 5.68 -3.88 3.75
CA LEU A 68 5.37 -5.21 4.27
C LEU A 68 6.36 -6.26 3.76
N LEU A 69 6.65 -6.24 2.45
CA LEU A 69 7.61 -7.15 1.84
C LEU A 69 9.03 -6.92 2.39
N ARG A 70 9.44 -5.66 2.58
CA ARG A 70 10.74 -5.32 3.20
C ARG A 70 10.85 -5.93 4.59
N GLN A 71 9.85 -5.74 5.45
CA GLN A 71 9.84 -6.28 6.82
C GLN A 71 9.87 -7.82 6.84
N LEU A 72 9.14 -8.46 5.92
CA LEU A 72 9.17 -9.91 5.80
C LEU A 72 10.54 -10.41 5.36
N MET A 73 11.15 -9.76 4.36
CA MET A 73 12.49 -10.09 3.91
C MET A 73 13.55 -9.85 4.99
N GLU A 74 13.43 -8.77 5.77
CA GLU A 74 14.31 -8.47 6.91
C GLU A 74 14.21 -9.56 7.98
N ARG A 75 12.99 -9.94 8.38
CA ARG A 75 12.78 -11.02 9.35
C ARG A 75 13.33 -12.36 8.86
N GLN A 76 13.19 -12.65 7.57
CA GLN A 76 13.79 -13.84 6.96
C GLN A 76 15.31 -13.75 6.91
N ALA A 77 15.87 -12.57 6.62
CA ALA A 77 17.30 -12.33 6.61
C ALA A 77 17.90 -12.64 7.99
N VAL A 78 17.33 -12.06 9.06
CA VAL A 78 17.75 -12.32 10.45
C VAL A 78 17.69 -13.81 10.74
N HIS A 79 16.58 -14.47 10.43
CA HIS A 79 16.45 -15.90 10.68
C HIS A 79 17.51 -16.73 9.94
N ARG A 80 17.80 -16.40 8.68
CA ARG A 80 18.82 -17.11 7.88
C ARG A 80 20.24 -16.88 8.40
N VAL A 81 20.54 -15.70 8.92
CA VAL A 81 21.81 -15.42 9.60
C VAL A 81 21.93 -16.26 10.88
N GLU A 82 20.88 -16.30 11.71
CA GLU A 82 20.87 -17.07 12.96
C GLU A 82 21.11 -18.58 12.76
N VAL A 83 20.56 -19.15 11.69
CA VAL A 83 20.74 -20.58 11.36
C VAL A 83 22.00 -20.84 10.51
N GLY A 84 22.76 -19.80 10.16
CA GLY A 84 24.00 -19.92 9.37
C GLY A 84 23.79 -20.29 7.90
N ASP A 85 22.64 -19.95 7.32
CA ASP A 85 22.25 -20.25 5.93
C ASP A 85 22.70 -19.17 4.92
N LEU A 86 23.53 -18.22 5.36
CA LEU A 86 24.13 -17.16 4.55
C LEU A 86 25.64 -17.09 4.80
N SER A 87 26.41 -16.85 3.75
CA SER A 87 27.83 -16.45 3.90
C SER A 87 27.92 -14.97 4.33
N GLU A 88 29.07 -14.57 4.89
CA GLU A 88 29.34 -13.18 5.30
C GLU A 88 29.10 -12.17 4.14
N GLU A 89 29.57 -12.49 2.93
CA GLU A 89 29.37 -11.64 1.75
C GLU A 89 27.89 -11.52 1.34
N GLN A 90 27.11 -12.61 1.51
CA GLN A 90 25.68 -12.59 1.23
C GLN A 90 24.92 -11.78 2.27
N GLU A 91 25.30 -11.87 3.54
CA GLU A 91 24.73 -11.07 4.63
C GLU A 91 24.98 -9.57 4.38
N GLU A 92 26.21 -9.18 4.06
CA GLU A 92 26.56 -7.79 3.75
C GLU A 92 25.77 -7.26 2.55
N THR A 93 25.71 -8.03 1.46
CA THR A 93 24.98 -7.66 0.24
C THR A 93 23.48 -7.50 0.51
N LEU A 94 22.91 -8.41 1.29
CA LEU A 94 21.49 -8.37 1.67
C LEU A 94 21.18 -7.15 2.53
N GLY A 95 22.00 -6.88 3.55
CA GLY A 95 21.89 -5.69 4.40
C GLY A 95 21.95 -4.40 3.57
N ALA A 96 22.97 -4.26 2.72
CA ALA A 96 23.13 -3.09 1.85
C ALA A 96 21.92 -2.88 0.92
N THR A 97 21.35 -3.96 0.38
CA THR A 97 20.18 -3.91 -0.50
C THR A 97 18.93 -3.44 0.26
N LEU A 98 18.70 -3.97 1.46
CA LEU A 98 17.55 -3.58 2.30
C LEU A 98 17.65 -2.12 2.76
N MET A 99 18.85 -1.65 3.10
CA MET A 99 19.11 -0.24 3.41
C MET A 99 18.83 0.68 2.21
N ALA A 100 19.36 0.33 1.03
CA ALA A 100 19.11 1.10 -0.19
C ALA A 100 17.61 1.15 -0.53
N LEU A 101 16.86 0.05 -0.33
CA LEU A 101 15.42 0.04 -0.49
C LEU A 101 14.73 1.00 0.51
N HIS A 102 15.11 0.98 1.78
CA HIS A 102 14.57 1.88 2.80
C HIS A 102 14.77 3.36 2.44
N ASP A 103 15.96 3.73 1.96
CA ASP A 103 16.27 5.09 1.54
C ASP A 103 15.39 5.53 0.36
N ARG A 104 15.25 4.66 -0.66
CA ARG A 104 14.40 4.94 -1.83
C ARG A 104 12.93 5.06 -1.47
N MET A 105 12.45 4.26 -0.54
CA MET A 105 11.08 4.38 -0.03
C MET A 105 10.89 5.69 0.72
N SER A 106 11.85 6.09 1.55
CA SER A 106 11.81 7.37 2.27
C SER A 106 11.76 8.56 1.30
N GLU A 107 12.56 8.55 0.23
CA GLU A 107 12.50 9.54 -0.85
C GLU A 107 11.14 9.56 -1.57
N LEU A 108 10.56 8.39 -1.85
CA LEU A 108 9.24 8.26 -2.47
C LEU A 108 8.15 8.79 -1.56
N CYS A 109 8.15 8.41 -0.29
CA CYS A 109 7.21 8.91 0.72
C CYS A 109 7.23 10.43 0.76
N ALA A 110 8.41 11.05 0.85
CA ALA A 110 8.57 12.50 0.89
C ALA A 110 7.96 13.19 -0.35
N ARG A 111 8.15 12.62 -1.55
CA ARG A 111 7.57 13.17 -2.80
C ARG A 111 6.05 13.21 -2.80
N TYR A 112 5.40 12.25 -2.14
CA TYR A 112 3.94 12.17 -2.05
C TYR A 112 3.38 12.78 -0.74
N GLY A 113 4.24 13.45 0.05
CA GLY A 113 3.85 14.05 1.33
C GLY A 113 3.44 13.02 2.37
N LEU A 114 4.01 11.81 2.29
CA LEU A 114 3.84 10.69 3.21
C LEU A 114 5.08 10.54 4.08
N THR A 115 4.91 9.89 5.22
CA THR A 115 5.97 9.41 6.10
C THR A 115 5.97 7.88 6.11
N MET A 116 7.05 7.26 6.60
CA MET A 116 7.08 5.81 6.79
C MET A 116 5.99 5.32 7.76
N GLN A 117 5.64 6.14 8.75
CA GLN A 117 4.56 5.84 9.71
C GLN A 117 3.18 5.84 9.04
N ASP A 118 2.99 6.65 8.00
CA ASP A 118 1.72 6.68 7.26
C ASP A 118 1.46 5.36 6.53
N LEU A 119 2.49 4.58 6.20
CA LEU A 119 2.33 3.32 5.48
C LEU A 119 1.61 2.26 6.30
N ASN A 120 1.47 2.40 7.62
CA ASN A 120 0.70 1.43 8.39
C ASN A 120 -0.81 1.65 8.22
N LEU A 121 -1.40 0.94 7.25
CA LEU A 121 -2.83 1.01 6.98
C LEU A 121 -3.63 0.27 8.06
N ASP A 122 -4.63 0.94 8.63
CA ASP A 122 -5.64 0.33 9.49
C ASP A 122 -6.73 -0.32 8.63
N LEU A 123 -6.87 -1.63 8.77
CA LEU A 123 -7.87 -2.44 8.08
C LEU A 123 -9.15 -2.65 8.92
N GLY A 124 -9.29 -1.95 10.04
CA GLY A 124 -10.42 -2.01 10.95
C GLY A 124 -10.42 -3.29 11.79
N PRO A 125 -11.38 -4.22 11.62
CA PRO A 125 -11.44 -5.45 12.42
C PRO A 125 -10.25 -6.39 12.22
N LEU A 126 -9.48 -6.23 11.14
CA LEU A 126 -8.25 -7.00 10.89
C LEU A 126 -7.00 -6.38 11.55
N GLY A 127 -7.13 -5.19 12.15
CA GLY A 127 -6.01 -4.44 12.73
C GLY A 127 -5.15 -3.75 11.66
N SER A 128 -3.92 -3.41 12.02
CA SER A 128 -2.97 -2.74 11.14
C SER A 128 -2.26 -3.72 10.21
N LEU A 129 -1.99 -3.31 8.97
CA LEU A 129 -1.38 -4.19 7.96
C LEU A 129 0.10 -4.47 8.24
N LEU A 130 0.85 -3.48 8.72
CA LEU A 130 2.24 -3.68 9.09
C LEU A 130 2.33 -4.18 10.55
N PRO A 131 3.15 -5.20 10.84
CA PRO A 131 3.47 -5.58 12.21
C PRO A 131 4.11 -4.41 12.97
N PRO A 132 4.02 -4.39 14.31
CA PRO A 132 4.68 -3.38 15.12
C PRO A 132 6.18 -3.39 14.85
N SER A 133 6.76 -2.21 14.67
CA SER A 133 8.20 -2.04 14.59
C SER A 133 8.77 -2.27 15.99
N ASP A 134 9.53 -3.35 16.17
CA ASP A 134 10.31 -3.62 17.40
C ASP A 134 11.49 -2.65 17.56
#